data_AF-A0A0G0MCE7-F1
#
_entry.id   AF-A0A0G0MCE7-F1
#
_cell.length_a   1.000
_cell.length_b   1.000
_cell.length_c   1.000
_cell.angle_alpha   90.00
_cell.angle_beta   90.00
_cell.angle_gamma   90.00
#
_symmetry.space_group_name_H-M   'P 1'
#
loop_
_entity.id
_entity.type
_entity.pdbx_description
1 polymer ?
#
loop_
_entity_poly.entity_id
_entity_poly.type
_entity_poly.pdbx_seq_one_letter_code
_entity_poly.pdbx_strand_id
1 'polypeptide(L)'
;MINRKKRTETKGFTLIELLIVIAIIGILAGVVLVSTQGAVVKARRASALTTASSTMTELVTCQDDGGEATSSAPVAGELVCCASAGACTDIAANRVDGHSATWPSMANNQWQYASGSAAGTVASGTYEFTLTKIGGTGAGDDLITCDMATNGCI
;
A
#
# COMPACT_ATOMS: atom_id res chain seq x y z
N MET A 1 -3.74 -33.65 69.20
CA MET A 1 -4.32 -32.66 68.25
C MET A 1 -4.18 -33.21 66.84
N ILE A 2 -5.29 -33.49 66.13
CA ILE A 2 -5.25 -34.04 64.76
C ILE A 2 -5.46 -32.88 63.78
N ASN A 3 -4.43 -32.57 63.00
CA ASN A 3 -4.43 -31.50 62.00
C ASN A 3 -5.00 -32.04 60.65
N ARG A 4 -6.23 -31.66 60.28
CA ARG A 4 -6.81 -32.05 58.98
C ARG A 4 -6.37 -31.06 57.88
N LYS A 5 -5.43 -31.48 57.03
CA LYS A 5 -5.12 -30.80 55.75
C LYS A 5 -6.36 -30.90 54.83
N LYS A 6 -7.03 -29.78 54.54
CA LYS A 6 -8.03 -29.70 53.46
C LYS A 6 -7.32 -29.99 52.13
N ARG A 7 -7.65 -31.10 51.45
CA ARG A 7 -7.28 -31.28 50.04
C ARG A 7 -8.13 -30.31 49.22
N THR A 8 -7.48 -29.40 48.51
CA THR A 8 -8.11 -28.60 47.47
C THR A 8 -8.27 -29.49 46.25
N GLU A 9 -9.50 -29.90 45.93
CA GLU A 9 -9.85 -30.61 44.70
C GLU A 9 -9.53 -29.71 43.50
N THR A 10 -8.41 -29.97 42.82
CA THR A 10 -8.10 -29.35 41.54
C THR A 10 -9.02 -29.94 40.48
N LYS A 11 -10.11 -29.24 40.17
CA LYS A 11 -10.98 -29.60 39.04
C LYS A 11 -10.20 -29.43 37.74
N GLY A 12 -9.86 -30.54 37.09
CA GLY A 12 -9.30 -30.55 35.75
C GLY A 12 -10.40 -30.30 34.70
N PHE A 13 -10.03 -29.65 33.60
CA PHE A 13 -10.88 -29.56 32.40
C PHE A 13 -11.07 -30.96 31.80
N THR A 14 -12.27 -31.27 31.33
CA THR A 14 -12.52 -32.54 30.63
C THR A 14 -12.00 -32.48 29.19
N LEU A 15 -11.52 -33.60 28.66
CA LEU A 15 -11.07 -33.68 27.27
C LEU A 15 -12.19 -33.32 26.29
N ILE A 16 -13.43 -33.68 26.62
CA ILE A 16 -14.59 -33.40 25.77
C ILE A 16 -14.91 -31.90 25.72
N GLU A 17 -14.76 -31.17 26.83
CA GLU A 17 -14.91 -29.71 26.84
C GLU A 17 -13.89 -29.05 25.92
N LEU A 18 -12.63 -29.50 25.95
CA LEU A 18 -11.59 -28.94 25.10
C LEU A 18 -11.84 -29.26 23.61
N LEU A 19 -12.30 -30.47 23.30
CA LEU A 19 -12.63 -30.90 21.94
C LEU A 19 -13.78 -30.09 21.32
N ILE A 20 -14.83 -29.78 22.11
CA ILE A 20 -15.95 -28.97 21.62
C ILE A 20 -15.50 -27.53 21.35
N VAL A 21 -14.63 -26.97 22.20
CA VAL A 21 -14.13 -25.60 22.03
C VAL A 21 -13.34 -25.46 20.73
N ILE A 22 -12.41 -26.38 20.44
CA ILE A 22 -11.64 -26.32 19.18
C ILE A 22 -12.54 -26.53 17.96
N ALA A 23 -13.59 -27.36 18.08
CA ALA A 23 -14.55 -27.57 17.00
C ALA A 23 -15.33 -26.28 16.69
N ILE A 24 -15.81 -25.56 17.71
CA ILE A 24 -16.52 -24.29 17.53
C ILE A 24 -15.58 -23.22 16.96
N ILE A 25 -14.36 -23.09 17.48
CA ILE A 25 -13.36 -22.14 16.97
C ILE A 25 -13.05 -22.43 15.49
N GLY A 26 -12.93 -23.71 15.11
CA GLY A 26 -12.69 -24.11 13.72
C GLY A 26 -13.80 -23.67 12.77
N ILE A 27 -15.07 -23.85 13.15
CA ILE A 27 -16.22 -23.42 12.35
C ILE A 27 -16.25 -21.89 12.21
N LEU A 28 -16.08 -21.16 13.32
CA LEU A 28 -16.09 -19.70 13.30
C LEU A 28 -14.94 -19.12 12.46
N ALA A 29 -13.73 -19.69 12.57
CA ALA A 29 -12.58 -19.27 11.78
C ALA A 29 -12.80 -19.45 10.27
N GLY A 30 -13.45 -20.54 9.85
CA GLY A 30 -13.77 -20.80 8.44
C GLY A 30 -14.70 -19.74 7.84
N VAL A 31 -15.78 -19.37 8.55
CA VAL A 31 -16.73 -18.33 8.09
C VAL A 31 -16.04 -16.96 8.01
N VAL A 32 -15.25 -16.61 9.03
CA VAL A 32 -14.52 -15.34 9.08
C VAL A 32 -13.55 -15.22 7.92
N LEU A 33 -12.82 -16.28 7.57
CA LEU A 33 -11.86 -16.26 6.47
C LEU A 33 -12.53 -15.93 5.14
N VAL A 34 -13.65 -16.59 4.81
CA VAL A 34 -14.37 -16.32 3.56
C VAL A 34 -14.90 -14.88 3.53
N SER A 35 -15.43 -14.39 4.65
CA SER A 35 -16.00 -13.04 4.73
C SER A 35 -14.96 -11.90 4.67
N THR A 36 -13.71 -12.14 5.09
CA THR A 36 -12.68 -11.09 5.20
C THR A 36 -11.80 -10.94 3.95
N GLN A 37 -11.76 -11.94 3.05
CA GLN A 37 -10.94 -11.87 1.83
C GLN A 37 -11.23 -10.63 0.98
N GLY A 38 -12.51 -10.29 0.75
CA GLY A 38 -12.88 -9.09 -0.01
C GLY A 38 -12.51 -7.79 0.70
N ALA A 39 -12.61 -7.77 2.04
CA ALA A 39 -12.24 -6.59 2.84
C ALA A 39 -10.73 -6.33 2.80
N VAL A 40 -9.91 -7.38 2.86
CA VAL A 40 -8.44 -7.26 2.76
C VAL A 40 -8.02 -6.72 1.40
N VAL A 41 -8.64 -7.16 0.30
CA VAL A 41 -8.35 -6.65 -1.06
C VAL A 41 -8.70 -5.17 -1.16
N LYS A 42 -9.88 -4.77 -0.69
CA LYS A 42 -10.29 -3.35 -0.66
C LYS A 42 -9.37 -2.49 0.20
N ALA A 43 -8.97 -2.99 1.37
CA ALA A 43 -8.04 -2.30 2.27
C ALA A 43 -6.66 -2.09 1.61
N ARG A 44 -6.15 -3.09 0.88
CA ARG A 44 -4.90 -2.98 0.13
C ARG A 44 -5.00 -1.93 -0.99
N ARG A 45 -6.10 -1.90 -1.74
CA ARG A 45 -6.34 -0.86 -2.76
C ARG A 45 -6.43 0.53 -2.13
N ALA A 46 -7.16 0.69 -1.03
CA ALA A 46 -7.28 1.98 -0.34
C ALA A 46 -5.92 2.47 0.20
N SER A 47 -5.10 1.56 0.73
CA SER A 47 -3.73 1.85 1.16
C SER A 47 -2.88 2.33 -0.03
N ALA A 48 -2.91 1.61 -1.15
CA ALA A 48 -2.21 2.01 -2.36
C ALA A 48 -2.67 3.37 -2.89
N LEU A 49 -3.98 3.63 -2.91
CA LEU A 49 -4.56 4.90 -3.33
C LEU A 49 -4.10 6.07 -2.45
N THR A 50 -4.04 5.85 -1.13
CA THR A 50 -3.58 6.86 -0.16
C THR A 50 -2.11 7.20 -0.39
N THR A 51 -1.26 6.18 -0.54
CA THR A 51 0.17 6.35 -0.84
C THR A 51 0.40 7.04 -2.19
N ALA A 52 -0.41 6.71 -3.20
CA ALA A 52 -0.33 7.36 -4.50
C ALA A 52 -0.76 8.84 -4.42
N SER A 53 -1.83 9.13 -3.69
CA SER A 53 -2.34 10.50 -3.50
C SER A 53 -1.36 11.40 -2.73
N SER A 54 -0.63 10.85 -1.74
CA SER A 54 0.45 11.61 -1.09
C SER A 54 1.59 11.93 -2.05
N THR A 55 1.90 11.02 -2.98
CA THR A 55 2.91 11.25 -4.02
C THR A 55 2.43 12.28 -5.05
N MET A 56 1.13 12.28 -5.37
CA MET A 56 0.51 13.30 -6.23
C MET A 56 0.66 14.71 -5.63
N THR A 57 0.49 14.84 -4.31
CA THR A 57 0.67 16.13 -3.63
C THR A 57 2.10 16.66 -3.80
N GLU A 58 3.10 15.78 -3.68
CA GLU A 58 4.49 16.13 -3.93
C GLU A 58 4.73 16.59 -5.38
N LEU A 59 4.13 15.90 -6.36
CA LEU A 59 4.24 16.28 -7.78
C LEU A 59 3.63 17.67 -8.06
N VAL A 60 2.51 18.01 -7.40
CA VAL A 60 1.92 19.35 -7.49
C VAL A 60 2.86 20.40 -6.91
N THR A 61 3.43 20.16 -5.72
CA THR A 61 4.41 21.10 -5.16
C THR A 61 5.68 21.19 -6.01
N CYS A 62 6.10 20.08 -6.62
CA CYS A 62 7.23 20.04 -7.55
C CYS A 62 6.98 20.92 -8.78
N GLN A 63 5.75 20.92 -9.30
CA GLN A 63 5.34 21.80 -10.38
C GLN A 63 5.47 23.27 -10.00
N ASP A 64 5.01 23.64 -8.81
CA ASP A 64 5.06 25.03 -8.32
C ASP A 64 6.51 25.55 -8.23
N ASP A 65 7.46 24.67 -7.88
CA ASP A 65 8.89 24.96 -7.80
C ASP A 65 9.65 24.73 -9.12
N GLY A 66 8.94 24.43 -10.21
CA GLY A 66 9.50 24.29 -11.56
C GLY A 66 10.32 23.02 -11.79
N GLY A 67 10.08 21.98 -11.00
CA GLY A 67 10.68 20.66 -11.16
C GLY A 67 9.97 19.79 -12.20
N GLU A 68 10.57 18.63 -12.43
CA GLU A 68 10.12 17.59 -13.35
C GLU A 68 9.99 16.24 -12.62
N ALA A 69 9.34 15.26 -13.26
CA ALA A 69 9.30 13.88 -12.79
C ALA A 69 9.85 12.92 -13.86
N THR A 70 10.06 11.67 -13.46
CA THR A 70 10.53 10.61 -14.36
C THR A 70 9.64 10.48 -15.59
N SER A 71 10.22 10.44 -16.78
CA SER A 71 9.49 10.14 -18.03
C SER A 71 9.27 8.64 -18.27
N SER A 72 9.52 7.82 -17.25
CA SER A 72 9.43 6.37 -17.29
C SER A 72 8.72 5.85 -16.04
N ALA A 73 8.33 4.57 -16.06
CA ALA A 73 7.65 3.94 -14.93
C ALA A 73 8.40 4.23 -13.62
N PRO A 74 7.76 4.82 -12.60
CA PRO A 74 8.43 5.12 -11.36
C PRO A 74 9.01 3.89 -10.70
N VAL A 75 10.18 4.06 -10.09
CA VAL A 75 10.88 3.01 -9.36
C VAL A 75 11.01 3.43 -7.91
N ALA A 76 10.69 2.51 -7.00
CA ALA A 76 10.74 2.80 -5.58
C ALA A 76 12.16 3.24 -5.16
N GLY A 77 12.25 4.34 -4.41
CA GLY A 77 13.51 4.91 -3.98
C GLY A 77 14.08 6.01 -4.90
N GLU A 78 13.59 6.15 -6.13
CA GLU A 78 13.94 7.27 -7.02
C GLU A 78 13.23 8.56 -6.61
N LEU A 79 13.76 9.72 -7.00
CA LEU A 79 13.13 11.00 -6.70
C LEU A 79 11.74 11.12 -7.35
N VAL A 80 10.79 11.69 -6.60
CA VAL A 80 9.48 12.11 -7.15
C VAL A 80 9.64 13.38 -7.99
N CYS A 81 10.39 14.34 -7.46
CA CYS A 81 10.70 15.62 -8.09
C CYS A 81 12.19 15.72 -8.39
N CYS A 82 12.53 16.01 -9.63
CA CYS A 82 13.90 16.19 -10.07
C CYS A 82 14.04 17.43 -10.96
N ALA A 83 15.25 17.98 -11.07
CA ALA A 83 15.51 19.19 -11.86
C ALA A 83 15.34 18.99 -13.37
N SER A 84 15.30 17.73 -13.85
CA SER A 84 14.98 17.40 -15.24
C SER A 84 14.48 15.96 -15.36
N ALA A 85 13.48 15.73 -16.22
CA ALA A 85 12.72 14.47 -16.28
C ALA A 85 13.54 13.17 -16.47
N GLY A 86 14.73 13.26 -17.08
CA GLY A 86 15.63 12.11 -17.28
C GLY A 86 16.60 11.83 -16.14
N ALA A 87 16.57 12.65 -15.08
CA ALA A 87 17.61 12.70 -14.06
C ALA A 87 17.10 12.38 -12.64
N CYS A 88 15.85 11.92 -12.50
CA CYS A 88 15.24 11.50 -11.24
C CYS A 88 15.95 10.30 -10.56
N THR A 89 16.85 9.67 -11.31
CA THR A 89 17.99 8.78 -10.98
C THR A 89 18.75 8.95 -9.66
N ASP A 90 19.05 10.21 -9.36
CA ASP A 90 20.21 10.55 -8.55
C ASP A 90 19.83 11.62 -7.52
N ILE A 91 19.51 11.15 -6.31
CA ILE A 91 18.98 11.94 -5.19
C ILE A 91 19.93 13.08 -4.79
N ALA A 92 21.23 12.95 -5.05
CA ALA A 92 22.22 13.95 -4.65
C ALA A 92 22.46 15.03 -5.72
N ALA A 93 22.31 14.69 -7.00
CA ALA A 93 22.73 15.55 -8.11
C ALA A 93 21.57 16.33 -8.75
N ASN A 94 20.36 15.77 -8.74
CA ASN A 94 19.25 16.28 -9.55
C ASN A 94 18.01 16.60 -8.72
N ARG A 95 18.16 16.72 -7.40
CA ARG A 95 17.07 17.07 -6.50
C ARG A 95 16.76 18.56 -6.59
N VAL A 96 15.48 18.92 -6.67
CA VAL A 96 15.03 20.30 -6.48
C VAL A 96 15.08 20.62 -4.99
N ASP A 97 15.61 21.78 -4.60
CA ASP A 97 15.69 22.16 -3.19
C ASP A 97 14.30 22.15 -2.54
N GLY A 98 14.18 21.53 -1.36
CA GLY A 98 12.89 21.33 -0.69
C GLY A 98 12.18 20.01 -1.04
N HIS A 99 12.56 19.33 -2.13
CA HIS A 99 11.91 18.10 -2.57
C HIS A 99 12.77 16.85 -2.36
N SER A 100 12.67 16.22 -1.20
CA SER A 100 13.42 14.97 -0.90
C SER A 100 12.56 13.71 -0.94
N ALA A 101 11.31 13.80 -1.37
CA ALA A 101 10.42 12.65 -1.45
C ALA A 101 10.87 11.70 -2.56
N THR A 102 10.79 10.41 -2.25
CA THR A 102 11.08 9.33 -3.20
C THR A 102 9.83 8.52 -3.45
N TRP A 103 9.77 7.88 -4.61
CA TRP A 103 8.66 7.00 -4.96
C TRP A 103 8.58 5.86 -3.93
N PRO A 104 7.41 5.67 -3.28
CA PRO A 104 7.27 4.65 -2.25
C PRO A 104 7.25 3.23 -2.85
N SER A 105 7.67 2.25 -2.06
CA SER A 105 7.49 0.84 -2.45
C SER A 105 6.03 0.43 -2.32
N MET A 106 5.45 -0.01 -3.44
CA MET A 106 4.05 -0.44 -3.52
C MET A 106 3.86 -1.96 -3.31
N ALA A 107 4.96 -2.72 -3.30
CA ALA A 107 4.94 -4.19 -3.26
C ALA A 107 4.27 -4.75 -1.99
N ASN A 108 4.42 -4.05 -0.85
CA ASN A 108 3.80 -4.42 0.42
C ASN A 108 2.27 -4.46 0.34
N ASN A 109 1.68 -3.68 -0.57
CA ASN A 109 0.24 -3.62 -0.77
C ASN A 109 -0.25 -4.53 -1.90
N GLN A 110 0.64 -5.32 -2.54
CA GLN A 110 0.36 -6.09 -3.77
C GLN A 110 0.10 -5.20 -5.01
N TRP A 111 0.74 -4.04 -5.06
CA TRP A 111 0.68 -3.11 -6.19
C TRP A 111 2.09 -2.82 -6.71
N GLN A 112 2.17 -2.39 -7.96
CA GLN A 112 3.41 -2.01 -8.63
C GLN A 112 3.12 -0.87 -9.61
N TYR A 113 4.12 -0.05 -9.92
CA TYR A 113 4.01 0.92 -11.01
C TYR A 113 3.93 0.19 -12.35
N ALA A 114 3.02 0.60 -13.24
CA ALA A 114 2.86 -0.06 -14.53
C ALA A 114 4.03 0.28 -15.47
N SER A 115 4.38 -0.60 -16.40
CA SER A 115 5.37 -0.26 -17.42
C SER A 115 4.82 0.83 -18.36
N GLY A 116 5.58 1.90 -18.58
CA GLY A 116 5.09 3.06 -19.34
C GLY A 116 4.00 3.85 -18.61
N SER A 117 3.92 3.68 -17.28
CA SER A 117 2.90 4.33 -16.46
C SER A 117 3.03 5.84 -16.40
N ALA A 118 4.23 6.39 -16.60
CA ALA A 118 4.48 7.83 -16.55
C ALA A 118 4.31 8.45 -17.93
N ALA A 119 3.39 9.41 -18.04
CA ALA A 119 3.16 10.19 -19.26
C ALA A 119 2.96 11.67 -18.92
N GLY A 120 3.22 12.55 -19.89
CA GLY A 120 3.10 14.00 -19.72
C GLY A 120 4.32 14.63 -19.02
N THR A 121 4.17 15.89 -18.62
CA THR A 121 5.22 16.64 -17.90
C THR A 121 4.62 17.33 -16.69
N VAL A 122 5.40 17.38 -15.60
CA VAL A 122 4.97 18.04 -14.35
C VAL A 122 4.84 19.54 -14.59
N ALA A 123 5.76 20.15 -15.34
CA ALA A 123 5.71 21.57 -15.69
C ALA A 123 4.41 22.00 -16.41
N SER A 124 3.75 21.10 -17.14
CA SER A 124 2.47 21.39 -17.82
C SER A 124 1.23 21.00 -16.99
N GLY A 125 1.42 20.39 -15.81
CA GLY A 125 0.34 19.90 -14.97
C GLY A 125 -0.43 18.72 -15.55
N THR A 126 0.13 18.03 -16.56
CA THR A 126 -0.53 16.89 -17.23
C THR A 126 0.15 15.56 -16.93
N TYR A 127 0.97 15.50 -15.89
CA TYR A 127 1.70 14.28 -15.57
C TYR A 127 0.74 13.23 -14.98
N GLU A 128 0.81 12.03 -15.52
CA GLU A 128 0.02 10.88 -15.09
C GLU A 128 0.96 9.75 -14.67
N PHE A 129 0.61 9.03 -13.61
CA PHE A 129 1.21 7.73 -13.30
C PHE A 129 0.16 6.69 -12.93
N THR A 130 0.41 5.44 -13.32
CA THR A 130 -0.48 4.31 -13.06
C THR A 130 0.15 3.21 -12.21
N LEU A 131 -0.67 2.58 -11.39
CA LEU A 131 -0.34 1.43 -10.56
C LEU A 131 -1.20 0.24 -10.99
N THR A 132 -0.60 -0.93 -11.09
CA THR A 132 -1.31 -2.18 -11.33
C THR A 132 -1.14 -3.13 -10.17
N LYS A 133 -2.16 -3.94 -9.93
CA LYS A 133 -2.08 -5.01 -8.95
C LYS A 133 -1.12 -6.09 -9.44
N ILE A 134 -0.26 -6.59 -8.56
CA ILE A 134 0.70 -7.66 -8.89
C ILE A 134 -0.08 -8.93 -9.26
N GLY A 135 0.17 -9.45 -10.46
CA GLY A 135 -0.54 -10.61 -11.01
C GLY A 135 -1.99 -10.34 -11.43
N GLY A 136 -2.42 -9.07 -11.43
CA GLY A 136 -3.73 -8.64 -11.92
C GLY A 136 -3.77 -8.46 -13.44
N THR A 137 -4.93 -8.07 -13.95
CA THR A 137 -5.16 -7.85 -15.39
C THR A 137 -4.67 -6.49 -15.90
N GLY A 138 -4.31 -5.58 -14.98
CA GLY A 138 -3.97 -4.19 -15.32
C GLY A 138 -5.16 -3.37 -15.83
N ALA A 139 -6.39 -3.77 -15.51
CA ALA A 139 -7.61 -3.09 -15.93
C ALA A 139 -8.68 -3.12 -14.83
N GLY A 140 -9.62 -2.17 -14.89
CA GLY A 140 -10.73 -2.08 -13.93
C GLY A 140 -10.22 -1.86 -12.50
N ASP A 141 -10.70 -2.68 -11.55
CA ASP A 141 -10.32 -2.59 -10.14
C ASP A 141 -8.84 -2.94 -9.85
N ASP A 142 -8.13 -3.52 -10.82
CA ASP A 142 -6.70 -3.86 -10.72
C ASP A 142 -5.78 -2.76 -11.29
N LEU A 143 -6.34 -1.60 -11.66
CA LEU A 143 -5.63 -0.41 -12.13
C LEU A 143 -5.98 0.78 -11.23
N ILE A 144 -4.97 1.53 -10.81
CA ILE A 144 -5.14 2.87 -10.24
C ILE A 144 -4.43 3.85 -11.18
N THR A 145 -5.11 4.91 -11.55
CA THR A 145 -4.58 6.00 -12.36
C THR A 145 -4.54 7.27 -11.54
N CYS A 146 -3.39 7.93 -11.51
CA CYS A 146 -3.18 9.20 -10.85
C CYS A 146 -2.83 10.25 -11.89
N ASP A 147 -3.64 11.30 -12.00
CA ASP A 147 -3.51 12.36 -13.00
C ASP A 147 -3.43 13.74 -12.32
N MET A 148 -2.35 14.46 -12.58
CA MET A 148 -2.15 15.83 -12.08
C MET A 148 -3.19 16.81 -12.61
N ALA A 149 -3.73 16.61 -13.82
CA ALA A 149 -4.74 17.50 -14.38
C ALA A 149 -6.05 17.48 -13.58
N THR A 150 -6.34 16.34 -12.93
CA THR A 150 -7.50 16.17 -12.04
C THR A 150 -7.14 16.29 -10.56
N ASN A 151 -5.84 16.40 -10.24
CA ASN A 151 -5.28 16.38 -8.89
C ASN A 151 -5.80 15.19 -8.06
N GLY A 152 -5.85 14.01 -8.67
CA GLY A 152 -6.52 12.85 -8.08
C GLY A 152 -5.99 11.51 -8.56
N CYS A 153 -6.31 10.48 -7.78
CA CYS A 153 -6.07 9.08 -8.12
C CYS A 153 -7.39 8.31 -8.07
N ILE A 154 -7.63 7.41 -9.03
CA ILE A 154 -8.84 6.57 -9.14
C ILE A 154 -8.50 5.11 -9.43
#